data_AF-A0A6J6DEQ2-F1
#
_entry.id   AF-A0A6J6DEQ2-F1
#
_cell.length_a   1.000
_cell.length_b   1.000
_cell.length_c   1.000
_cell.angle_alpha   90.00
_cell.angle_beta   90.00
_cell.angle_gamma   90.00
#
_symmetry.space_group_name_H-M   'P 1'
#
loop_
_entity.id
_entity.type
_entity.pdbx_description
1 polymer ?
#
loop_
_entity_poly.entity_id
_entity_poly.type
_entity_poly.pdbx_seq_one_letter_code
_entity_poly.pdbx_strand_id
1 'polypeptide(L)'
;MALKIIKVICFVIFLSGIPALIISSIAGNNEGWVLTFGMVTAIAALILIAVSAVTAKTRLDSFDEVIAERIEQRVRELVASGASEADVRALIRDALELSRGQQ
;
A
#
# COMPACT_ATOMS: atom_id res chain seq x y z
N MET A 1 5.04 13.42 -0.87
CA MET A 1 6.30 13.78 -0.16
C MET A 1 6.31 13.26 1.27
N ALA A 2 5.33 13.60 2.11
CA ALA A 2 5.26 13.18 3.53
C ALA A 2 5.40 11.66 3.77
N LEU A 3 4.73 10.82 2.97
CA LEU A 3 4.85 9.35 3.11
C LEU A 3 6.27 8.81 2.89
N LYS A 4 7.01 9.40 1.93
CA LYS A 4 8.41 9.01 1.68
C LYS A 4 9.26 9.37 2.91
N ILE A 5 9.04 10.54 3.48
CA ILE A 5 9.75 11.02 4.68
C ILE A 5 9.48 10.11 5.87
N ILE A 6 8.21 9.74 6.14
CA ILE A 6 7.86 8.82 7.23
C ILE A 6 8.57 7.48 7.08
N LYS A 7 8.56 6.90 5.87
CA LYS A 7 9.24 5.62 5.60
C LYS A 7 10.75 5.72 5.82
N VAL A 8 11.38 6.81 5.37
CA VAL A 8 12.82 7.05 5.55
C VAL A 8 13.16 7.21 7.03
N ILE A 9 12.40 8.00 7.79
CA ILE A 9 12.64 8.20 9.22
C ILE A 9 12.48 6.89 9.99
N CYS A 10 11.39 6.13 9.75
CA CYS A 10 11.22 4.81 10.35
C CYS A 10 12.40 3.88 10.02
N PHE A 11 12.83 3.84 8.76
CA PHE A 11 13.97 3.01 8.35
C PHE A 11 15.25 3.38 9.11
N VAL A 12 15.54 4.68 9.26
CA VAL A 12 16.69 5.16 10.03
C VAL A 12 16.58 4.78 11.51
N ILE A 13 15.38 4.87 12.10
CA ILE A 13 15.14 4.46 13.49
C ILE A 13 15.37 2.96 13.67
N PHE A 14 14.85 2.11 12.78
CA PHE A 14 15.09 0.66 12.83
C PHE A 14 16.58 0.33 12.67
N LEU A 15 17.25 0.97 11.73
CA LEU A 15 18.66 0.71 11.44
C LEU A 15 19.58 1.15 12.58
N SER A 16 19.24 2.21 13.31
CA SER A 16 20.01 2.69 14.46
C SER A 16 19.61 2.04 15.79
N GLY A 17 18.33 1.66 15.95
CA GLY A 17 17.79 1.05 17.16
C GLY A 17 18.34 -0.34 17.44
N ILE A 18 18.47 -1.20 16.41
CA ILE A 18 19.00 -2.56 16.59
C ILE A 18 20.46 -2.54 17.08
N PRO A 19 21.40 -1.81 16.46
CA PRO A 19 22.77 -1.67 16.97
C PRO A 19 22.82 -1.04 18.36
N ALA A 20 21.99 -0.02 18.63
CA ALA A 20 21.95 0.64 19.94
C ALA A 20 21.52 -0.32 21.06
N LEU A 21 20.53 -1.17 20.82
CA LEU A 21 20.10 -2.21 21.75
C LEU A 21 21.21 -3.23 22.04
N ILE A 22 21.93 -3.67 21.00
CA ILE A 22 23.02 -4.64 21.13
C ILE A 22 24.19 -4.04 21.94
N ILE A 23 24.64 -2.84 21.57
CA ILE A 23 25.75 -2.16 22.26
C ILE A 23 25.37 -1.86 23.71
N SER A 24 24.15 -1.34 23.94
CA SER A 24 23.65 -1.03 25.28
C SER A 24 23.51 -2.28 26.15
N SER A 25 23.19 -3.45 25.57
CA SER A 25 23.11 -4.71 26.30
C SER A 25 24.49 -5.21 26.72
N ILE A 26 25.54 -4.94 25.92
CA ILE A 26 26.92 -5.35 26.22
C ILE A 26 27.58 -4.41 27.23
N ALA A 27 27.23 -3.12 27.21
CA ALA A 27 27.86 -2.09 28.03
C ALA A 27 27.62 -2.22 29.55
N GLY A 28 26.81 -3.19 30.00
CA GLY A 28 26.70 -3.62 31.39
C GLY A 28 26.27 -2.52 32.37
N ASN A 29 24.99 -2.52 32.75
CA ASN A 29 24.36 -1.67 33.79
C ASN A 29 23.64 -0.38 33.33
N ASN A 30 23.29 -0.26 32.04
CA ASN A 30 22.41 0.81 31.53
C ASN A 30 21.08 0.25 31.00
N GLU A 31 20.33 -0.47 31.84
CA GLU A 31 19.00 -1.02 31.49
C GLU A 31 18.05 0.05 30.93
N GLY A 32 18.17 1.29 31.42
CA GLY A 32 17.42 2.44 30.93
C GLY A 32 17.70 2.79 29.46
N TRP A 33 18.91 2.53 28.95
CA TRP A 33 19.25 2.75 27.54
C TRP A 33 18.60 1.70 26.65
N VAL A 34 18.64 0.43 27.05
CA VAL A 34 17.95 -0.65 26.32
C VAL A 34 16.46 -0.35 26.23
N LEU A 35 15.84 0.09 27.33
CA LEU A 35 14.41 0.39 27.36
C LEU A 35 14.02 1.57 26.44
N THR A 36 14.81 2.64 26.40
CA THR A 36 14.49 3.82 25.57
C THR A 36 14.61 3.53 24.08
N PHE A 37 15.70 2.90 23.63
CA PHE A 37 15.86 2.51 22.23
C PHE A 37 14.81 1.48 21.80
N GLY A 38 14.46 0.55 22.69
CA GLY A 38 13.39 -0.42 22.45
C GLY A 38 12.04 0.26 22.27
N MET A 39 11.67 1.17 23.18
CA MET A 39 10.41 1.91 23.10
C MET A 39 10.31 2.81 21.87
N VAL A 40 11.38 3.55 21.54
CA VAL A 40 11.41 4.41 20.34
C VAL A 40 11.21 3.57 19.08
N THR A 41 11.87 2.40 18.99
CA THR A 41 11.73 1.48 17.85
C THR A 41 10.32 0.90 17.77
N ALA A 42 9.73 0.49 18.90
CA ALA A 42 8.37 -0.02 18.95
C ALA A 42 7.33 1.01 18.51
N ILE A 43 7.45 2.26 18.96
CA ILE A 43 6.56 3.35 18.56
C ILE A 43 6.71 3.63 17.06
N ALA A 44 7.93 3.67 16.53
CA ALA A 44 8.17 3.83 15.10
C ALA A 44 7.50 2.70 14.28
N ALA A 45 7.57 1.45 14.77
CA ALA A 45 6.90 0.33 14.14
C ALA A 45 5.38 0.51 14.09
N LEU A 46 4.76 0.92 15.21
CA LEU A 46 3.32 1.16 15.28
C LEU A 46 2.87 2.27 14.31
N ILE A 47 3.64 3.36 14.23
CA ILE A 47 3.38 4.45 13.28
C ILE A 47 3.46 3.92 11.85
N LEU A 48 4.50 3.14 11.54
CA LEU A 48 4.68 2.58 10.20
C LEU A 48 3.53 1.63 9.81
N ILE A 49 3.05 0.81 10.76
CA ILE A 49 1.90 -0.08 10.57
C ILE A 49 0.64 0.74 10.29
N ALA A 50 0.31 1.73 11.11
CA ALA A 50 -0.88 2.56 10.94
C ALA A 50 -0.86 3.31 9.59
N VAL A 51 0.30 3.88 9.24
CA VAL A 51 0.49 4.55 7.95
C VAL A 51 0.37 3.56 6.80
N SER A 52 0.92 2.35 6.94
CA SER A 52 0.78 1.30 5.91
C SER A 52 -0.67 0.84 5.78
N ALA A 53 -1.42 0.72 6.87
CA ALA A 53 -2.83 0.34 6.84
C ALA A 53 -3.69 1.38 6.11
N VAL A 54 -3.47 2.68 6.35
CA VAL A 54 -4.26 3.74 5.70
C VAL A 54 -3.81 4.03 4.26
N THR A 55 -2.55 3.73 3.92
CA THR A 55 -2.00 4.00 2.57
C THR A 55 -1.87 2.77 1.70
N ALA A 56 -2.06 1.57 2.24
CA ALA A 56 -2.25 0.37 1.45
C ALA A 56 -3.47 0.58 0.57
N LYS A 57 -3.23 0.90 -0.70
CA LYS A 57 -4.23 0.88 -1.76
C LYS A 57 -4.55 -0.57 -2.11
N THR A 58 -4.93 -1.37 -1.12
CA THR A 58 -5.67 -2.59 -1.40
C THR A 58 -7.04 -2.09 -1.82
N ARG A 59 -7.33 -2.13 -3.13
CA ARG A 59 -8.72 -2.00 -3.55
C ARG A 59 -9.48 -3.08 -2.81
N LEU A 60 -10.44 -2.65 -1.99
CA LEU A 60 -11.34 -3.57 -1.33
C LEU A 60 -12.08 -4.32 -2.44
N ASP A 61 -12.07 -5.64 -2.36
CA ASP A 61 -12.69 -6.54 -3.36
C ASP A 61 -14.15 -6.14 -3.67
N SER A 62 -14.87 -5.68 -2.65
CA SER A 62 -16.24 -5.15 -2.77
C SER A 62 -16.39 -3.90 -3.64
N PHE A 63 -15.35 -3.06 -3.75
CA PHE A 63 -15.36 -1.90 -4.64
C PHE A 63 -15.14 -2.32 -6.09
N ASP A 64 -14.35 -3.36 -6.35
CA ASP A 64 -14.14 -3.87 -7.71
C ASP A 64 -15.43 -4.54 -8.24
N GLU A 65 -16.20 -5.24 -7.39
CA GLU A 65 -17.52 -5.80 -7.76
C GLU A 65 -18.52 -4.72 -8.19
N VAL A 66 -18.63 -3.61 -7.44
CA VAL A 66 -19.53 -2.49 -7.77
C VAL A 66 -19.12 -1.80 -9.08
N ILE A 67 -17.81 -1.69 -9.32
CA ILE A 67 -17.30 -1.13 -10.57
C ILE A 67 -17.55 -2.11 -11.73
N ALA A 68 -17.37 -3.41 -11.51
CA ALA A 68 -17.64 -4.45 -12.51
C ALA A 68 -19.12 -4.42 -12.93
N GLU A 69 -20.06 -4.43 -11.99
CA GLU A 69 -21.49 -4.36 -12.28
C GLU A 69 -21.85 -3.10 -13.10
N ARG A 70 -21.28 -1.95 -12.75
CA ARG A 70 -21.48 -0.71 -13.50
C ARG A 70 -20.94 -0.79 -14.93
N ILE A 71 -19.80 -1.45 -15.14
CA ILE A 71 -19.22 -1.66 -16.47
C ILE A 71 -20.12 -2.59 -17.28
N GLU A 72 -20.57 -3.70 -16.71
CA GLU A 72 -21.48 -4.62 -17.38
C GLU A 72 -22.80 -3.96 -17.77
N GLN A 73 -23.39 -3.16 -16.87
CA GLN A 73 -24.62 -2.43 -17.15
C GLN A 73 -24.46 -1.49 -18.36
N ARG A 74 -23.33 -0.77 -18.45
CA ARG A 74 -23.01 0.08 -19.61
C ARG A 74 -22.80 -0.72 -20.89
N VAL A 75 -22.15 -1.88 -20.82
CA VAL A 75 -22.01 -2.78 -21.98
C VAL A 75 -23.38 -3.25 -22.44
N ARG A 76 -24.27 -3.64 -21.52
CA ARG A 76 -25.66 -4.02 -21.82
C ARG A 76 -26.42 -2.87 -22.50
N GLU A 77 -26.29 -1.64 -22.01
CA GLU A 77 -26.90 -0.45 -22.61
C GLU A 77 -26.38 -0.18 -24.03
N LEU A 78 -25.06 -0.26 -24.24
CA LEU A 78 -24.43 -0.07 -25.54
C LEU A 78 -24.91 -1.11 -26.56
N VAL A 79 -24.95 -2.38 -26.16
CA VAL A 79 -25.44 -3.47 -27.02
C VAL A 79 -26.94 -3.30 -27.30
N ALA A 80 -27.74 -2.93 -26.30
CA ALA A 80 -29.16 -2.65 -26.49
C ALA A 80 -29.42 -1.45 -27.44
N SER A 81 -28.50 -0.47 -27.47
CA SER A 81 -28.54 0.65 -28.42
C SER A 81 -28.11 0.28 -29.86
N GLY A 82 -27.74 -0.99 -30.10
CA GLY A 82 -27.38 -1.51 -31.42
C GLY A 82 -25.87 -1.66 -31.65
N ALA A 83 -25.02 -1.46 -30.63
CA ALA A 83 -23.60 -1.76 -30.76
C ALA A 83 -23.36 -3.28 -30.83
N SER A 84 -22.43 -3.70 -31.68
CA SER A 84 -21.95 -5.09 -31.74
C SER A 84 -21.23 -5.45 -30.44
N GLU A 85 -21.68 -6.52 -29.77
CA GLU A 85 -21.03 -7.00 -28.55
C GLU A 85 -19.57 -7.39 -28.81
N ALA A 86 -19.28 -7.97 -29.97
CA ALA A 86 -17.92 -8.35 -30.35
C ALA A 86 -17.00 -7.11 -30.42
N ASP A 87 -17.49 -6.02 -31.01
CA ASP A 87 -16.72 -4.79 -31.16
C ASP A 87 -16.54 -4.06 -29.82
N VAL A 88 -17.58 -4.05 -28.97
CA VAL A 88 -17.48 -3.49 -27.61
C VAL A 88 -16.47 -4.27 -26.77
N ARG A 89 -16.48 -5.61 -26.85
CA ARG A 89 -15.49 -6.45 -26.15
C ARG A 89 -14.07 -6.26 -26.70
N ALA A 90 -13.92 -6.09 -28.00
CA ALA A 90 -12.62 -5.80 -28.62
C ALA A 90 -12.08 -4.46 -28.12
N LEU A 91 -12.90 -3.40 -28.15
CA LEU A 91 -12.54 -2.07 -27.64
C LEU A 91 -12.10 -2.09 -26.17
N ILE A 92 -12.82 -2.84 -25.32
CA ILE A 92 -12.44 -2.99 -23.90
C ILE A 92 -11.09 -3.69 -23.76
N ARG A 93 -10.81 -4.71 -24.58
CA ARG A 93 -9.50 -5.39 -24.58
C ARG A 93 -8.38 -4.44 -24.99
N ASP A 94 -8.56 -3.70 -26.08
CA ASP A 94 -7.57 -2.73 -26.55
C ASP A 94 -7.27 -1.66 -25.50
N ALA A 95 -8.31 -1.17 -24.81
CA ALA A 95 -8.17 -0.22 -23.71
C ALA A 95 -7.40 -0.81 -22.51
N LEU A 96 -7.63 -2.08 -22.18
CA LEU A 96 -6.90 -2.78 -21.11
C LEU A 96 -5.44 -3.03 -21.49
N GLU A 97 -5.16 -3.39 -22.74
CA GLU A 97 -3.80 -3.56 -23.25
C GLU A 97 -3.03 -2.25 -23.21
N LEU A 98 -3.64 -1.15 -23.64
CA LEU A 98 -3.05 0.20 -23.55
C LEU A 98 -2.73 0.58 -22.09
N SER A 99 -3.66 0.33 -21.17
CA SER A 99 -3.48 0.60 -19.75
C SER A 99 -2.34 -0.22 -19.13
N ARG A 100 -2.18 -1.48 -19.54
CA ARG A 100 -1.09 -2.35 -19.07
C ARG A 100 0.27 -1.97 -19.66
N GLY A 101 0.31 -1.49 -20.91
CA GLY A 101 1.56 -1.02 -21.54
C GLY A 101 2.06 0.34 -21.03
N GLN A 102 1.24 1.08 -20.29
CA GLN A 102 1.57 2.38 -19.70
C GLN A 102 2.03 2.29 -18.22
N GLN A 103 1.99 1.10 -17.61
CA GLN A 103 2.49 0.84 -16.25
C GLN A 103 3.94 0.35 -16.28
#